data_AF-A0A1U9QM45-F1
#
_entry.id   AF-A0A1U9QM45-F1
#
_cell.length_a   1.000
_cell.length_b   1.000
_cell.length_c   1.000
_cell.angle_alpha   90.00
_cell.angle_beta   90.00
_cell.angle_gamma   90.00
#
_symmetry.space_group_name_H-M   'P 1'
#
loop_
_entity.id
_entity.type
_entity.pdbx_description
1 polymer ?
#
loop_
_entity_poly.entity_id
_entity_poly.type
_entity_poly.pdbx_seq_one_letter_code
_entity_poly.pdbx_strand_id
1 'polypeptide(L)'
;MKLPRVNCAVCHRAIAAGPVAGRLRRGRVWRHDAPGARRDPDGSLVSCPGSLALVDLPMPGEQPLFDLPKPRPEEAEEDPVLFVI
;
A
#
# COMPACT_ATOMS: atom_id res chain seq x y z
N MET A 1 -4.57 13.11 8.84
CA MET A 1 -3.82 13.58 7.67
C MET A 1 -4.58 13.29 6.39
N LYS A 2 -4.47 14.15 5.36
CA LYS A 2 -5.08 13.94 4.04
C LYS A 2 -4.05 13.29 3.12
N LEU A 3 -4.34 12.09 2.61
CA LEU A 3 -3.44 11.40 1.67
C LEU A 3 -3.38 12.13 0.33
N PRO A 4 -2.20 12.18 -0.33
CA PRO A 4 -2.09 12.70 -1.68
C PRO A 4 -2.95 11.87 -2.64
N ARG A 5 -3.55 12.54 -3.63
CA ARG A 5 -4.28 11.86 -4.70
C ARG A 5 -3.44 11.87 -5.97
N VAL A 6 -3.46 10.75 -6.68
CA VAL A 6 -2.73 10.51 -7.92
C VAL A 6 -3.69 9.92 -8.95
N ASN A 7 -3.47 10.18 -10.22
CA ASN A 7 -4.29 9.60 -11.28
C ASN A 7 -3.92 8.12 -11.45
N CYS A 8 -4.92 7.25 -11.36
CA CYS A 8 -4.75 5.84 -11.70
C CYS A 8 -4.36 5.71 -13.18
N ALA A 9 -3.28 4.98 -13.48
CA ALA A 9 -2.82 4.80 -14.86
C ALA A 9 -3.81 4.00 -15.74
N VAL A 10 -4.73 3.25 -15.11
CA VAL A 10 -5.68 2.38 -15.80
C VAL A 10 -7.02 3.07 -16.03
N CYS A 11 -7.60 3.68 -14.98
CA CYS A 11 -8.95 4.25 -15.05
C CYS A 11 -9.00 5.78 -14.94
N HIS A 12 -7.83 6.43 -14.82
CA HIS A 12 -7.63 7.88 -14.76
C HIS A 12 -8.35 8.63 -13.63
N ARG A 13 -8.99 7.93 -12.69
CA ARG A 13 -9.53 8.55 -11.48
C ARG A 13 -8.41 9.01 -10.56
N ALA A 14 -8.62 10.14 -9.90
CA ALA A 14 -7.78 10.58 -8.81
C ALA A 14 -8.04 9.69 -7.58
N ILE A 15 -7.10 8.83 -7.22
CA ILE A 15 -7.18 7.86 -6.11
C ILE A 15 -6.17 8.24 -5.04
N ALA A 16 -6.50 7.98 -3.77
CA ALA A 16 -5.56 8.18 -2.67
C ALA A 16 -4.37 7.22 -2.81
N ALA A 17 -3.16 7.72 -2.55
CA ALA A 17 -1.95 6.91 -2.45
C ALA A 17 -1.32 7.09 -1.07
N GLY A 18 -1.08 5.98 -0.38
CA GLY A 18 -0.37 5.98 0.91
C GLY A 18 1.14 5.82 0.70
N PRO A 19 2.01 6.46 1.51
CA PRO A 19 3.45 6.30 1.38
C PRO A 19 3.89 4.86 1.63
N VAL A 20 4.97 4.45 0.97
CA VAL A 20 5.61 3.14 1.20
C VAL A 20 6.73 3.31 2.23
N ALA A 21 6.73 2.45 3.26
CA ALA A 21 7.74 2.50 4.31
C ALA A 21 9.16 2.42 3.73
N GLY A 22 10.04 3.32 4.16
CA GLY A 22 11.43 3.41 3.68
C GLY A 22 11.57 4.00 2.26
N ARG A 23 10.47 4.38 1.61
CA ARG A 23 10.47 5.02 0.27
C ARG A 23 9.47 6.17 0.23
N LEU A 24 9.79 7.27 0.92
CA LEU A 24 8.86 8.41 1.10
C LEU A 24 8.39 9.06 -0.21
N ARG A 25 9.16 8.97 -1.31
CA ARG A 25 8.75 9.46 -2.63
C ARG A 25 7.85 8.49 -3.42
N ARG A 26 7.60 7.29 -2.90
CA ARG A 26 6.76 6.26 -3.52
C ARG A 26 5.49 6.07 -2.72
N GLY A 27 4.39 5.90 -3.44
CA GLY A 27 3.07 5.64 -2.87
C GLY A 27 2.47 4.35 -3.41
N ARG A 28 1.57 3.75 -2.63
CA ARG A 28 0.71 2.64 -3.05
C ARG A 28 -0.71 3.13 -3.25
N VAL A 29 -1.23 2.98 -4.47
CA VAL A 29 -2.60 3.35 -4.83
C VAL A 29 -3.59 2.50 -4.03
N TRP A 30 -4.58 3.13 -3.42
CA TRP A 30 -5.61 2.41 -2.68
C TRP A 30 -6.49 1.57 -3.61
N ARG A 31 -7.09 0.50 -3.05
CA ARG A 31 -8.10 -0.27 -3.78
C ARG A 31 -9.26 0.64 -4.16
N HIS A 32 -9.70 0.54 -5.39
CA HIS A 32 -10.82 1.30 -5.93
C HIS A 32 -11.46 0.53 -7.07
N ASP A 33 -12.71 0.85 -7.37
CA ASP A 33 -13.42 0.23 -8.49
C ASP A 33 -13.20 1.02 -9.78
N ALA A 34 -13.19 0.31 -10.91
CA ALA A 34 -13.17 0.96 -12.21
C ALA A 34 -14.51 1.68 -12.47
N PRO A 35 -14.53 2.79 -13.23
CA PRO A 35 -15.77 3.44 -13.64
C PRO A 35 -16.71 2.45 -14.32
N GLY A 36 -17.97 2.39 -13.88
CA GLY A 36 -18.97 1.50 -14.45
C GLY A 36 -18.77 0.01 -14.13
N ALA A 37 -17.76 -0.35 -13.31
CA ALA A 37 -17.62 -1.72 -12.83
C ALA A 37 -18.85 -2.12 -12.03
N ARG A 38 -19.55 -3.14 -12.50
CA ARG A 38 -20.56 -3.86 -11.73
C ARG A 38 -19.86 -4.99 -10.98
N ARG A 39 -20.47 -5.43 -9.88
CA ARG A 39 -20.05 -6.66 -9.20
C ARG A 39 -20.02 -7.80 -10.23
N ASP A 40 -19.10 -8.74 -10.05
CA ASP A 40 -19.12 -9.97 -10.84
C ASP A 40 -20.47 -10.71 -10.63
N PRO A 41 -20.80 -11.74 -11.45
CA PRO A 41 -22.03 -12.49 -11.29
C PRO A 41 -22.24 -13.07 -9.88
N ASP A 42 -21.15 -13.30 -9.15
CA ASP A 42 -21.12 -13.84 -7.79
C ASP A 42 -21.20 -12.76 -6.70
N GLY A 43 -21.27 -11.48 -7.09
CA GLY A 43 -21.42 -10.33 -6.18
C GLY A 43 -20.11 -9.75 -5.63
N SER A 44 -18.95 -10.26 -6.06
CA SER A 44 -17.62 -9.76 -5.69
C SER A 44 -17.32 -8.42 -6.35
N LEU A 45 -16.73 -7.51 -5.57
CA LEU A 45 -16.23 -6.24 -6.09
C LEU A 45 -14.91 -6.47 -6.84
N VAL A 46 -14.96 -6.37 -8.17
CA VAL A 46 -13.76 -6.41 -9.00
C VAL A 46 -13.07 -5.06 -8.92
N SER A 47 -12.04 -4.97 -8.08
CA SER A 47 -11.19 -3.78 -8.01
C SER A 47 -10.58 -3.46 -9.38
N CYS A 48 -10.41 -2.18 -9.68
CA CYS A 48 -9.67 -1.71 -10.84
C CYS A 48 -8.28 -2.36 -10.88
N PRO A 49 -7.78 -2.83 -12.04
CA PRO A 49 -6.45 -3.43 -12.16
C PRO A 49 -5.30 -2.53 -11.70
N GLY A 50 -5.50 -1.20 -11.71
CA GLY A 50 -4.53 -0.23 -11.19
C GLY A 50 -4.50 -0.12 -9.66
N SER A 51 -5.34 -0.88 -8.95
CA SER A 51 -5.33 -0.94 -7.49
C SER A 51 -4.01 -1.49 -6.97
N LEU A 52 -3.53 -0.94 -5.85
CA LEU A 52 -2.28 -1.33 -5.19
C LEU A 52 -1.00 -1.12 -6.01
N ALA A 53 -1.08 -0.50 -7.18
CA ALA A 53 0.07 -0.12 -7.97
C ALA A 53 0.99 0.83 -7.18
N LEU A 54 2.29 0.68 -7.40
CA LEU A 54 3.30 1.59 -6.88
C LEU A 54 3.47 2.77 -7.85
N VAL A 55 3.44 3.98 -7.32
CA VAL A 55 3.53 5.22 -8.10
C VAL A 55 4.47 6.20 -7.43
N ASP A 56 4.93 7.19 -8.18
CA ASP A 56 5.63 8.34 -7.61
C ASP A 56 4.62 9.29 -6.98
N LEU A 57 4.95 9.78 -5.79
CA LEU A 57 4.14 10.78 -5.12
C LEU A 57 4.58 12.18 -5.56
N PRO A 58 3.64 13.13 -5.71
CA PRO A 58 3.97 14.51 -6.08
C PRO A 58 4.78 15.22 -5.00
N MET A 59 4.64 14.79 -3.74
CA MET A 59 5.44 15.23 -2.61
C MET A 59 5.83 14.01 -1.76
N PRO A 60 7.00 14.03 -1.08
CA PRO A 60 7.35 12.97 -0.14
C PRO A 60 6.25 12.80 0.91
N GLY A 61 5.86 11.57 1.18
CA GLY A 61 4.95 11.26 2.29
C GLY A 61 5.65 11.37 3.63
N GLU A 62 4.86 11.49 4.68
CA GLU A 62 5.33 11.49 6.06
C GLU A 62 5.17 10.09 6.66
N GLN A 63 6.21 9.62 7.35
CA GLN A 63 6.12 8.45 8.22
C GLN A 63 6.15 8.92 9.68
N PRO A 64 5.20 8.49 10.52
CA PRO A 64 5.30 8.75 11.96
C PRO A 64 6.58 8.09 12.50
N LEU A 65 7.40 8.87 13.19
CA LEU A 65 8.51 8.35 13.96
C LEU A 65 7.92 7.82 15.27
N PHE A 66 7.99 6.51 15.46
CA PHE A 66 7.66 5.89 16.73
C PHE A 66 8.96 5.61 17.48
N ASP A 67 9.07 6.12 18.70
CA ASP A 67 10.12 5.71 19.65
C ASP A 67 9.77 4.31 20.18
N LEU A 68 9.96 3.31 19.32
CA LEU A 68 9.80 1.92 19.69
C LEU A 68 10.97 1.52 20.60
N PRO A 69 10.73 0.86 21.75
CA PRO A 69 11.81 0.32 22.55
C PRO A 69 12.64 -0.61 21.67
N LYS A 70 13.96 -0.38 21.65
CA LYS A 70 14.88 -1.26 20.95
C LYS A 70 14.74 -2.65 21.59
N PRO A 71 14.46 -3.72 20.83
CA PRO A 71 14.35 -5.04 21.42
C PRO A 71 15.66 -5.36 22.14
N ARG A 72 15.54 -5.91 23.36
CA ARG A 72 16.73 -6.38 24.07
C ARG A 72 17.33 -7.54 23.26
N PRO A 73 18.67 -7.71 23.25
CA PRO A 73 19.30 -8.79 22.50
C PRO A 73 18.74 -10.19 22.81
N GLU A 74 18.17 -10.36 24.01
CA GLU A 74 17.56 -11.59 24.53
C GLU A 74 16.17 -11.90 23.93
N GLU A 75 15.54 -10.95 23.23
CA GLU A 75 14.16 -11.05 22.69
C GLU A 75 14.12 -11.17 21.16
N ALA A 76 15.28 -11.27 20.49
CA ALA A 76 15.32 -11.61 19.07
C ALA A 76 14.90 -13.09 18.94
N GLU A 77 13.61 -13.31 18.70
CA GLU A 77 13.04 -14.62 18.37
C GLU A 77 13.96 -15.28 17.32
N GLU A 78 14.48 -16.45 17.67
CA GLU A 78 15.22 -17.31 16.75
C GLU A 78 14.32 -17.58 15.55
N ASP A 79 14.72 -17.14 14.35
CA ASP A 79 14.06 -17.52 13.11
C ASP A 79 13.85 -19.05 13.13
N PRO A 80 12.61 -19.56 13.03
CA PRO A 80 12.43 -21.00 12.90
C PRO A 80 13.11 -21.41 11.60
N VAL A 81 14.23 -22.12 11.74
CA VAL A 81 14.97 -22.70 10.62
C VAL A 81 13.98 -23.61 9.89
N LEU A 82 13.48 -23.13 8.76
CA LEU A 82 12.61 -23.90 7.88
C LEU A 82 13.48 -24.98 7.24
N PHE A 83 13.67 -26.09 7.93
CA PHE A 83 14.24 -27.30 7.35
C PHE A 83 13.23 -27.84 6.34
N VAL A 84 13.49 -27.54 5.06
CA VAL A 84 12.91 -28.30 3.95
C VAL A 84 13.76 -29.56 3.81
N ILE A 85 13.19 -30.71 4.20
CA ILE A 85 13.70 -32.05 3.90
C ILE A 85 13.26 -32.42 2.48
#